data_AF-A0A1V3WCU2-F1
#
_entry.id   AF-A0A1V3WCU2-F1
#
_cell.length_a   1.000
_cell.length_b   1.000
_cell.length_c   1.000
_cell.angle_alpha   90.00
_cell.angle_beta   90.00
_cell.angle_gamma   90.00
#
_symmetry.space_group_name_H-M   'P 1'
#
loop_
_entity.id
_entity.type
_entity.pdbx_description
1 polymer ?
#
loop_
_entity_poly.entity_id
_entity_poly.type
_entity_poly.pdbx_seq_one_letter_code
_entity_poly.pdbx_strand_id
1 'polypeptide(L)'
;MKPPKRAGEDSYQVDYSIGSRLKALADEVPGSALLVVHHSRKAESSDFVDAVSGTNGIAGAADFVAVLVRQRHSVEATLSVTGRDIVEAEYALTAVSGVLWRLDGGTLAAAADAAEKRRQAGNFGDRSVEVLAIVAAAVEPISPTDVASKLGIDNDTVGKYLRRLANGGHIAKAGRGKYRAARVLPACEVCGEPMAAGQVSAHLGCEAAA
;
A
#
# COMPACT_ATOMS: atom_id res chain seq x y z
N MET A 1 0.37 -13.95 -29.48
CA MET A 1 -0.81 -13.04 -29.50
C MET A 1 -2.04 -13.88 -29.18
N LYS A 2 -2.90 -13.48 -28.23
CA LYS A 2 -4.10 -14.25 -27.85
C LYS A 2 -5.08 -14.32 -29.05
N PRO A 3 -5.61 -15.51 -29.40
CA PRO A 3 -6.58 -15.61 -30.49
C PRO A 3 -7.83 -14.78 -30.23
N PRO A 4 -8.46 -14.19 -31.26
CA PRO A 4 -9.71 -13.46 -31.09
C PRO A 4 -10.81 -14.41 -30.61
N LYS A 5 -11.55 -13.96 -29.61
CA LYS A 5 -12.69 -14.65 -29.02
C LYS A 5 -13.85 -14.75 -30.03
N ARG A 6 -14.59 -15.86 -30.03
CA ARG A 6 -15.80 -16.02 -30.86
C ARG A 6 -16.99 -15.30 -30.21
N ALA A 7 -17.93 -14.84 -31.03
CA ALA A 7 -19.13 -14.17 -30.52
C ALA A 7 -19.93 -15.12 -29.59
N GLY A 8 -20.26 -14.66 -28.38
CA GLY A 8 -21.02 -15.43 -27.39
C GLY A 8 -20.20 -16.34 -26.46
N GLU A 9 -18.89 -16.47 -26.67
CA GLU A 9 -18.03 -17.30 -25.82
C GLU A 9 -17.84 -16.65 -24.43
N ASP A 10 -17.54 -17.41 -23.38
CA ASP A 10 -17.13 -16.81 -22.10
C ASP A 10 -15.62 -16.50 -22.15
N SER A 11 -15.26 -15.25 -21.83
CA SER A 11 -13.85 -14.84 -21.78
C SER A 11 -13.04 -15.69 -20.79
N TYR A 12 -13.65 -16.08 -19.66
CA TYR A 12 -13.02 -16.97 -18.67
C TYR A 12 -12.71 -18.34 -19.26
N GLN A 13 -13.69 -18.97 -19.92
CA GLN A 13 -13.51 -20.30 -20.52
C GLN A 13 -12.46 -20.29 -21.63
N VAL A 14 -12.42 -19.24 -22.45
CA VAL A 14 -11.37 -19.07 -23.47
C VAL A 14 -10.00 -18.99 -22.82
N ASP A 15 -9.84 -18.16 -21.80
CA ASP A 15 -8.58 -17.99 -21.08
C ASP A 15 -8.12 -19.27 -20.37
N TYR A 16 -9.04 -19.96 -19.71
CA TYR A 16 -8.79 -21.25 -19.09
C TYR A 16 -8.34 -22.29 -20.12
N SER A 17 -9.05 -22.40 -21.25
CA SER A 17 -8.71 -23.37 -22.30
C SER A 17 -7.33 -23.15 -22.91
N ILE A 18 -6.90 -21.89 -23.04
CA ILE A 18 -5.55 -21.54 -23.51
C ILE A 18 -4.53 -21.98 -22.46
N GLY A 19 -4.76 -21.65 -21.18
CA GLY A 19 -3.90 -22.07 -20.08
C GLY A 19 -3.75 -23.59 -19.99
N SER A 20 -4.85 -24.33 -20.10
CA SER A 20 -4.82 -25.81 -20.06
C SER A 20 -4.02 -26.42 -21.20
N ARG A 21 -4.10 -25.85 -22.42
CA ARG A 21 -3.30 -26.31 -23.57
C ARG A 21 -1.82 -26.05 -23.35
N LEU A 22 -1.47 -24.88 -22.81
CA LEU A 22 -0.07 -24.55 -22.48
C LEU A 22 0.47 -25.47 -21.39
N LYS A 23 -0.34 -25.77 -20.37
CA LYS A 23 0.01 -26.73 -19.33
C LYS A 23 0.25 -28.13 -19.92
N ALA A 24 -0.62 -28.61 -20.81
CA ALA A 24 -0.46 -29.93 -21.43
C ALA A 24 0.89 -30.07 -22.16
N LEU A 25 1.34 -29.03 -22.87
CA LEU A 25 2.66 -29.01 -23.52
C LEU A 25 3.82 -29.14 -22.53
N ALA A 26 3.70 -28.56 -21.34
CA ALA A 26 4.72 -28.70 -20.29
C ALA A 26 4.67 -30.09 -19.63
N ASP A 27 3.46 -30.62 -19.40
CA ASP A 27 3.25 -31.94 -18.80
C ASP A 27 3.79 -33.07 -19.71
N GLU A 28 3.84 -32.87 -21.04
CA GLU A 28 4.43 -33.80 -22.01
C GLU A 28 5.97 -33.97 -21.87
N VAL A 29 6.65 -33.02 -21.23
CA VAL A 29 8.12 -33.04 -21.08
C VAL A 29 8.49 -32.98 -19.59
N PRO A 30 8.69 -34.14 -18.93
CA PRO A 30 9.05 -34.19 -17.52
C PRO A 30 10.30 -33.37 -17.20
N GLY A 31 10.23 -32.55 -16.15
CA GLY A 31 11.31 -31.64 -15.74
C GLY A 31 11.35 -30.32 -16.50
N SER A 32 10.42 -30.06 -17.42
CA SER A 32 10.27 -28.76 -18.05
C SER A 32 9.46 -27.78 -17.19
N ALA A 33 9.68 -26.49 -17.39
CA ALA A 33 8.90 -25.42 -16.78
C ALA A 33 8.52 -24.38 -17.85
N LEU A 34 7.24 -24.07 -17.95
CA LEU A 34 6.73 -23.04 -18.84
C LEU A 34 6.36 -21.79 -18.05
N LEU A 35 7.13 -20.72 -18.21
CA LEU A 35 6.82 -19.41 -17.64
C LEU A 35 6.08 -18.54 -18.65
N VAL A 36 4.83 -18.21 -18.35
CA VAL A 36 4.01 -17.33 -19.18
C VAL A 36 3.96 -15.94 -18.57
N VAL A 37 4.51 -14.95 -19.27
CA VAL A 37 4.48 -13.54 -18.85
C VAL A 37 3.37 -12.82 -19.58
N HIS A 38 2.45 -12.22 -18.84
CA HIS A 38 1.39 -11.39 -19.38
C HIS A 38 1.16 -10.14 -18.52
N HIS A 39 0.55 -9.10 -19.09
CA HIS A 39 0.17 -7.93 -18.34
C HIS A 39 -0.98 -8.27 -17.37
N SER A 40 -0.90 -7.77 -16.14
CA SER A 40 -2.04 -7.72 -15.22
C SER A 40 -2.95 -6.54 -15.57
N ARG A 41 -4.21 -6.59 -15.12
CA ARG A 41 -5.07 -5.40 -15.21
C ARG A 41 -4.59 -4.37 -14.19
N LYS A 42 -4.60 -3.08 -14.54
CA LYS A 42 -4.31 -1.95 -13.63
C LYS A 42 -5.45 -1.72 -12.62
N ALA A 43 -5.87 -2.75 -11.91
CA ALA A 43 -6.78 -2.59 -10.78
C ALA A 43 -5.96 -2.83 -9.51
N GLU A 44 -5.92 -1.82 -8.63
CA GLU A 44 -5.56 -1.99 -7.23
C GLU A 44 -6.61 -2.91 -6.58
N SER A 45 -6.52 -4.23 -6.78
CA SER A 45 -7.30 -5.16 -5.97
C SER A 45 -6.46 -5.57 -4.77
N SER A 46 -7.09 -5.55 -3.60
CA SER A 46 -6.53 -6.06 -2.34
C SER A 46 -6.35 -7.58 -2.35
N ASP A 47 -6.95 -8.27 -3.31
CA ASP A 47 -6.80 -9.70 -3.56
C ASP A 47 -5.88 -9.90 -4.76
N PHE A 48 -4.71 -10.52 -4.52
CA PHE A 48 -3.64 -10.68 -5.50
C PHE A 48 -4.01 -11.68 -6.60
N VAL A 49 -4.94 -12.60 -6.33
CA VAL A 49 -5.44 -13.56 -7.34
C VAL A 49 -6.34 -12.86 -8.35
N ASP A 50 -7.15 -11.89 -7.91
CA ASP A 50 -8.04 -11.08 -8.75
C ASP A 50 -7.33 -10.05 -9.64
N ALA A 51 -6.03 -9.85 -9.43
CA ALA A 51 -5.19 -8.99 -10.26
C ALA A 51 -4.76 -9.69 -11.57
N VAL A 52 -4.94 -11.01 -11.69
CA VAL A 52 -4.53 -11.80 -12.86
C VAL A 52 -5.53 -11.63 -14.00
N SER A 53 -5.32 -10.57 -14.79
CA SER A 53 -5.81 -10.39 -16.17
C SER A 53 -7.30 -10.72 -16.42
N GLY A 54 -8.22 -9.95 -15.85
CA GLY A 54 -9.58 -9.70 -16.38
C GLY A 54 -10.57 -10.88 -16.36
N THR A 55 -10.09 -12.12 -16.40
CA THR A 55 -10.82 -13.34 -16.11
C THR A 55 -9.81 -14.25 -15.40
N ASN A 56 -10.14 -14.74 -14.20
CA ASN A 56 -9.24 -15.59 -13.40
C ASN A 56 -8.97 -16.96 -14.07
N GLY A 57 -9.24 -17.12 -15.38
CA GLY A 57 -9.13 -18.36 -16.15
C GLY A 57 -7.68 -18.78 -16.41
N ILE A 58 -6.78 -17.82 -16.68
CA ILE A 58 -5.33 -18.12 -16.84
C ILE A 58 -4.74 -18.60 -15.50
N ALA A 59 -5.06 -17.89 -14.40
CA ALA A 59 -4.65 -18.28 -13.06
C ALA A 59 -5.17 -19.68 -12.70
N GLY A 60 -6.46 -19.95 -13.00
CA GLY A 60 -7.09 -21.23 -12.68
C GLY A 60 -6.52 -22.44 -13.44
N ALA A 61 -5.81 -22.21 -14.55
CA ALA A 61 -5.17 -23.28 -15.32
C ALA A 61 -3.70 -23.52 -14.95
N ALA A 62 -3.07 -22.59 -14.24
CA ALA A 62 -1.64 -22.64 -13.89
C ALA A 62 -1.39 -23.40 -12.57
N ASP A 63 -0.21 -24.03 -12.46
CA ASP A 63 0.24 -24.65 -11.19
C ASP A 63 0.65 -23.59 -10.16
N PHE A 64 1.29 -22.52 -10.64
CA PHE A 64 1.78 -21.40 -9.85
C PHE A 64 1.42 -20.09 -10.53
N VAL A 65 1.12 -19.08 -9.71
CA VAL A 65 0.81 -17.72 -10.12
C VAL A 65 1.74 -16.79 -9.36
N ALA A 66 2.47 -15.95 -10.09
CA ALA A 66 3.34 -14.93 -9.54
C ALA A 66 2.89 -13.55 -10.01
N VAL A 67 2.63 -12.63 -9.08
CA VAL A 67 2.16 -11.28 -9.35
C VAL A 67 3.19 -10.27 -8.85
N LEU A 68 3.71 -9.47 -9.77
CA LEU A 68 4.65 -8.39 -9.47
C LEU A 68 3.89 -7.07 -9.34
N VAL A 69 3.86 -6.50 -8.14
CA VAL A 69 3.23 -5.21 -7.84
C VAL A 69 4.29 -4.16 -7.54
N ARG A 70 4.18 -3.00 -8.19
CA ARG A 70 5.07 -1.85 -7.98
C ARG A 70 4.27 -0.55 -8.02
N GLN A 71 4.55 0.36 -7.10
CA GLN A 71 4.06 1.74 -7.17
C GLN A 71 4.76 2.53 -8.30
N ARG A 72 4.03 3.46 -8.92
CA ARG A 72 4.61 4.31 -9.99
C ARG A 72 5.84 5.06 -9.47
N HIS A 73 6.88 5.13 -10.29
CA HIS A 73 8.16 5.77 -9.96
C HIS A 73 8.93 5.16 -8.78
N SER A 74 8.44 4.08 -8.16
CA SER A 74 9.20 3.36 -7.12
C SER A 74 10.23 2.42 -7.73
N VAL A 75 11.37 2.28 -7.06
CA VAL A 75 12.34 1.21 -7.32
C VAL A 75 12.01 -0.07 -6.56
N GLU A 76 11.05 -0.01 -5.65
CA GLU A 76 10.60 -1.14 -4.84
C GLU A 76 9.40 -1.83 -5.49
N ALA A 77 9.35 -3.15 -5.35
CA ALA A 77 8.22 -3.98 -5.76
C ALA A 77 8.02 -5.14 -4.78
N THR A 78 6.84 -5.75 -4.82
CA THR A 78 6.51 -6.98 -4.12
C THR A 78 6.13 -8.04 -5.14
N LEU A 79 6.73 -9.22 -5.03
CA LEU A 79 6.37 -10.40 -5.80
C LEU A 79 5.55 -11.33 -4.90
N SER A 80 4.25 -11.42 -5.17
CA SER A 80 3.35 -12.37 -4.49
C SER A 80 3.30 -13.67 -5.28
N VAL A 81 3.43 -14.80 -4.61
CA VAL A 81 3.44 -16.13 -5.22
C VAL A 81 2.39 -16.99 -4.53
N THR A 82 1.53 -17.62 -5.32
CA THR A 82 0.52 -18.60 -4.88
C THR A 82 0.51 -19.79 -5.85
N GLY A 83 -0.07 -20.90 -5.42
CA GLY A 83 -0.21 -22.09 -6.24
C GLY A 83 -0.97 -23.19 -5.52
N ARG A 84 -1.22 -24.30 -6.23
CA ARG A 84 -2.02 -25.41 -5.69
C ARG A 84 -1.33 -26.14 -4.54
N ASP A 85 -0.01 -26.30 -4.64
CA ASP A 85 0.79 -27.16 -3.74
C ASP A 85 1.94 -26.41 -3.07
N ILE A 86 1.83 -25.08 -2.90
CA ILE A 86 2.84 -24.28 -2.20
C ILE A 86 2.21 -23.39 -1.14
N VAL A 87 3.00 -23.07 -0.13
CA VAL A 87 2.66 -22.01 0.82
C VAL A 87 2.77 -20.67 0.10
N GLU A 88 1.75 -19.84 0.22
CA GLU A 88 1.76 -18.49 -0.33
C GLU A 88 2.90 -17.69 0.28
N ALA A 89 3.61 -16.94 -0.57
CA ALA A 89 4.77 -16.19 -0.16
C ALA A 89 4.83 -14.84 -0.86
N GLU A 90 5.43 -13.87 -0.18
CA GLU A 90 5.72 -12.56 -0.74
C GLU A 90 7.20 -12.26 -0.61
N TYR A 91 7.77 -11.68 -1.66
CA TYR A 91 9.19 -11.31 -1.70
C TYR A 91 9.36 -9.85 -2.11
N ALA A 92 10.11 -9.11 -1.31
CA ALA A 92 10.51 -7.76 -1.65
C ALA A 92 11.56 -7.79 -2.76
N LEU A 93 11.33 -6.98 -3.79
CA LEU A 93 12.23 -6.77 -4.89
C LEU A 93 12.65 -5.30 -4.98
N THR A 94 13.82 -5.09 -5.58
CA THR A 94 14.37 -3.77 -5.89
C THR A 94 14.87 -3.75 -7.33
N ALA A 95 14.54 -2.68 -8.06
CA ALA A 95 14.99 -2.46 -9.42
C ALA A 95 16.44 -1.98 -9.46
N VAL A 96 17.32 -2.74 -10.10
CA VAL A 96 18.69 -2.37 -10.44
C VAL A 96 18.72 -1.84 -11.87
N SER A 97 19.35 -0.69 -12.06
CA SER A 97 19.44 0.01 -13.36
C SER A 97 18.06 0.26 -14.01
N GLY A 98 16.99 0.33 -13.20
CA GLY A 98 15.62 0.62 -13.65
C GLY A 98 14.90 -0.51 -14.39
N VAL A 99 15.57 -1.62 -14.71
CA VAL A 99 15.02 -2.68 -15.59
C VAL A 99 15.19 -4.10 -15.05
N LEU A 100 16.10 -4.31 -14.08
CA LEU A 100 16.38 -5.63 -13.53
C LEU A 100 15.86 -5.77 -12.11
N TRP A 101 15.01 -6.75 -11.86
CA TRP A 101 14.55 -7.05 -10.51
C TRP A 101 15.55 -7.92 -9.74
N ARG A 102 15.85 -7.54 -8.50
CA ARG A 102 16.64 -8.34 -7.56
C ARG A 102 15.90 -8.51 -6.25
N LEU A 103 16.10 -9.65 -5.60
CA LEU A 103 15.66 -9.89 -4.23
C LEU A 103 16.27 -8.85 -3.30
N ASP A 104 15.43 -8.21 -2.49
CA ASP A 104 15.90 -7.36 -1.41
C ASP A 104 16.61 -8.23 -0.37
N GLY A 105 17.85 -7.88 -0.02
CA GLY A 105 18.71 -8.71 0.83
C GLY A 105 19.29 -9.96 0.16
N GLY A 106 19.12 -10.15 -1.15
CA GLY A 106 19.86 -11.14 -1.96
C GLY A 106 19.48 -12.63 -1.76
N THR A 107 18.60 -12.95 -0.83
CA THR A 107 18.10 -14.31 -0.57
C THR A 107 16.58 -14.29 -0.45
N LEU A 108 15.93 -15.45 -0.66
CA LEU A 108 14.47 -15.55 -0.50
C LEU A 108 14.02 -15.23 0.93
N ALA A 109 14.78 -15.69 1.94
CA ALA A 109 14.46 -15.42 3.35
C ALA A 109 14.54 -13.91 3.67
N ALA A 110 15.64 -13.25 3.27
CA ALA A 110 15.79 -11.81 3.49
C ALA A 110 14.74 -10.99 2.73
N ALA A 111 14.37 -11.42 1.52
CA ALA A 111 13.34 -10.77 0.73
C ALA A 111 11.94 -10.95 1.34
N ALA A 112 11.66 -12.10 1.94
CA ALA A 112 10.41 -12.33 2.66
C ALA A 112 10.31 -11.45 3.92
N ASP A 113 11.39 -11.40 4.72
CA ASP A 113 11.47 -10.50 5.87
C ASP A 113 11.31 -9.02 5.48
N ALA A 114 11.91 -8.61 4.36
CA ALA A 114 11.78 -7.26 3.83
C ALA A 114 10.35 -6.98 3.32
N ALA A 115 9.69 -7.94 2.66
CA ALA A 115 8.30 -7.81 2.24
C ALA A 115 7.38 -7.58 3.45
N GLU A 116 7.56 -8.37 4.50
CA GLU A 116 6.77 -8.25 5.72
C GLU A 116 6.99 -6.90 6.41
N LYS A 117 8.24 -6.44 6.50
CA LYS A 117 8.55 -5.09 7.02
C LYS A 117 7.90 -3.98 6.20
N ARG A 118 7.90 -4.09 4.86
CA ARG A 118 7.23 -3.11 3.98
C ARG A 118 5.72 -3.11 4.18
N ARG A 119 5.08 -4.29 4.27
CA ARG A 119 3.65 -4.44 4.54
C ARG A 119 3.27 -3.80 5.88
N GLN A 120 4.03 -4.12 6.92
CA GLN A 120 3.83 -3.52 8.25
C GLN A 120 3.96 -2.00 8.18
N ALA A 121 5.03 -1.47 7.57
CA ALA A 121 5.24 -0.03 7.43
C ALA A 121 4.09 0.68 6.67
N GLY A 122 3.57 0.06 5.61
CA GLY A 122 2.38 0.53 4.89
C GLY A 122 1.15 0.60 5.79
N ASN A 123 0.85 -0.49 6.51
CA ASN A 123 -0.23 -0.53 7.49
C ASN A 123 -0.06 0.54 8.58
N PHE A 124 1.16 0.79 9.07
CA PHE A 124 1.41 1.88 10.01
C PHE A 124 1.09 3.25 9.40
N GLY A 125 1.32 3.44 8.10
CA GLY A 125 0.92 4.65 7.35
C GLY A 125 -0.60 4.83 7.33
N ASP A 126 -1.33 3.81 6.88
CA ASP A 126 -2.80 3.85 6.78
C ASP A 126 -3.44 4.07 8.15
N ARG A 127 -2.97 3.35 9.17
CA ARG A 127 -3.42 3.55 10.56
C ARG A 127 -3.07 4.94 11.09
N SER A 128 -1.95 5.53 10.69
CA SER A 128 -1.63 6.92 11.08
C SER A 128 -2.62 7.92 10.47
N VAL A 129 -3.10 7.67 9.24
CA VAL A 129 -4.15 8.49 8.59
C VAL A 129 -5.49 8.34 9.32
N GLU A 130 -5.88 7.11 9.67
CA GLU A 130 -7.09 6.85 10.46
C GLU A 130 -7.04 7.53 11.84
N VAL A 131 -5.92 7.39 12.56
CA VAL A 131 -5.69 8.06 13.84
C VAL A 131 -5.78 9.58 13.67
N LEU A 132 -5.16 10.14 12.64
CA LEU A 132 -5.22 11.57 12.35
C LEU A 132 -6.66 12.04 12.10
N ALA A 133 -7.46 11.29 11.32
CA ALA A 133 -8.85 11.61 11.03
C ALA A 133 -9.72 11.62 12.31
N ILE A 134 -9.52 10.64 13.20
CA ILE A 134 -10.23 10.59 14.49
C ILE A 134 -9.86 11.79 15.38
N VAL A 135 -8.57 12.14 15.44
CA VAL A 135 -8.11 13.29 16.23
C VAL A 135 -8.62 14.61 15.62
N ALA A 136 -8.73 14.70 14.30
CA ALA A 136 -9.23 15.87 13.59
C ALA A 136 -10.75 16.09 13.81
N ALA A 137 -11.52 15.00 13.90
CA ALA A 137 -12.96 15.04 14.14
C ALA A 137 -13.35 15.26 15.61
N ALA A 138 -12.40 15.13 16.55
CA ALA A 138 -12.67 15.28 17.98
C ALA A 138 -12.82 16.77 18.35
N VAL A 139 -13.97 17.12 18.96
CA VAL A 139 -14.23 18.48 19.48
C VAL A 139 -13.36 18.77 20.70
N GLU A 140 -13.21 17.78 21.57
CA GLU A 140 -12.36 17.86 22.76
C GLU A 140 -11.06 17.09 22.58
N PRO A 141 -9.99 17.44 23.32
CA PRO A 141 -8.75 16.69 23.27
C PRO A 141 -8.93 15.22 23.64
N ILE A 142 -8.54 14.35 22.72
CA ILE A 142 -8.75 12.91 22.77
C ILE A 142 -7.56 12.18 23.37
N SER A 143 -7.83 11.11 24.11
CA SER A 143 -6.78 10.25 24.70
C SER A 143 -6.45 9.05 23.80
N PRO A 144 -5.28 8.40 23.98
CA PRO A 144 -4.98 7.12 23.33
C PRO A 144 -6.06 6.06 23.56
N THR A 145 -6.70 6.06 24.73
CA THR A 145 -7.77 5.09 25.07
C THR A 145 -9.02 5.28 24.23
N ASP A 146 -9.40 6.53 23.97
CA ASP A 146 -10.58 6.83 23.15
C ASP A 146 -10.33 6.46 21.68
N VAL A 147 -9.11 6.73 21.18
CA VAL A 147 -8.72 6.36 19.80
C VAL A 147 -8.60 4.83 19.67
N ALA A 148 -8.01 4.15 20.65
CA ALA A 148 -7.91 2.69 20.71
C ALA A 148 -9.30 2.03 20.66
N SER A 149 -10.24 2.55 21.44
CA SER A 149 -11.62 2.05 21.48
C SER A 149 -12.35 2.22 20.15
N LYS A 150 -12.08 3.31 19.41
CA LYS A 150 -12.67 3.58 18.10
C LYS A 150 -12.08 2.74 16.97
N LEU A 151 -10.78 2.44 17.04
CA LEU A 151 -10.07 1.68 16.00
C LEU A 151 -9.97 0.17 16.27
N GLY A 152 -10.28 -0.27 17.50
CA GLY A 152 -10.16 -1.66 17.91
C GLY A 152 -8.70 -2.15 17.96
N ILE A 153 -7.75 -1.26 18.25
CA ILE A 153 -6.32 -1.57 18.35
C ILE A 153 -5.80 -1.25 19.75
N ASP A 154 -4.63 -1.79 20.11
CA ASP A 154 -4.09 -1.64 21.46
C ASP A 154 -3.63 -0.19 21.77
N ASN A 155 -3.68 0.16 23.05
CA ASN A 155 -3.39 1.51 23.54
C ASN A 155 -1.93 1.94 23.28
N ASP A 156 -0.97 1.01 23.35
CA ASP A 156 0.45 1.30 23.18
C ASP A 156 0.76 1.65 21.71
N THR A 157 0.20 0.88 20.78
CA THR A 157 0.28 1.13 19.33
C THR A 157 -0.32 2.48 18.97
N VAL A 158 -1.51 2.81 19.51
CA VAL A 158 -2.11 4.14 19.35
C VAL A 158 -1.23 5.24 19.94
N GLY A 159 -0.66 5.01 21.12
CA GLY A 159 0.27 5.93 21.76
C GLY A 159 1.49 6.25 20.89
N LYS A 160 2.05 5.24 20.20
CA LYS A 160 3.15 5.41 19.23
C LYS A 160 2.71 6.27 18.03
N TYR A 161 1.53 6.00 17.45
CA TYR A 161 0.99 6.81 16.35
C TYR A 161 0.79 8.26 16.75
N LEU A 162 0.11 8.52 17.86
CA LEU A 162 -0.16 9.87 18.36
C LEU A 162 1.12 10.64 18.65
N ARG A 163 2.13 10.00 19.25
CA ARG A 163 3.42 10.64 19.51
C ARG A 163 4.15 10.96 18.20
N ARG A 164 4.13 10.06 17.22
CA ARG A 164 4.73 10.28 15.90
C ARG A 164 4.04 11.42 15.15
N LEU A 165 2.71 11.43 15.11
CA LEU A 165 1.91 12.51 14.49
C LEU A 165 2.14 13.86 15.17
N ALA A 166 2.28 13.88 16.50
CA ALA A 166 2.58 15.09 17.25
C ALA A 166 4.00 15.59 16.97
N ASN A 167 4.98 14.70 16.91
CA ASN A 167 6.36 15.04 16.57
C ASN A 167 6.47 15.54 15.11
N GLY A 168 5.63 15.03 14.21
CA GLY A 168 5.51 15.50 12.83
C GLY A 168 4.66 16.77 12.67
N GLY A 169 4.13 17.34 13.74
CA GLY A 169 3.33 18.58 13.70
C GLY A 169 1.91 18.43 13.16
N HIS A 170 1.45 17.21 12.86
CA HIS A 170 0.08 16.97 12.34
C HIS A 170 -1.00 17.10 13.42
N ILE A 171 -0.64 16.87 14.69
CA ILE A 171 -1.52 17.04 15.85
C ILE A 171 -0.77 17.74 16.98
N ALA A 172 -1.49 18.35 17.93
CA ALA A 172 -0.93 19.05 19.07
C ALA A 172 -1.24 18.34 20.39
N LYS A 173 -0.30 18.37 21.35
CA LYS A 173 -0.56 17.92 22.73
C LYS A 173 -1.37 19.00 23.45
N ALA A 174 -2.53 18.64 23.98
CA ALA A 174 -3.40 19.52 24.77
C ALA A 174 -3.26 19.30 26.29
N GLY A 175 -2.45 18.33 26.70
CA GLY A 175 -2.22 17.97 28.10
C GLY A 175 -1.55 16.60 28.22
N ARG A 176 -1.37 16.11 29.45
CA ARG A 176 -0.81 14.77 29.69
C ARG A 176 -1.72 13.71 29.07
N GLY A 177 -1.23 13.05 28.03
CA GLY A 177 -1.96 11.99 27.34
C GLY A 177 -3.18 12.45 26.55
N LYS A 178 -3.31 13.76 26.25
CA LYS A 178 -4.41 14.30 25.44
C LYS A 178 -3.89 15.00 24.20
N TYR A 179 -4.51 14.71 23.06
CA TYR A 179 -4.12 15.20 21.74
C TYR A 179 -5.31 15.88 21.06
N ARG A 180 -5.04 16.87 20.22
CA ARG A 180 -6.06 17.57 19.41
C ARG A 180 -5.49 17.86 18.03
N ALA A 181 -6.34 18.16 17.06
CA ALA A 181 -5.90 18.66 15.76
C ALA A 181 -4.90 19.83 15.93
N ALA A 182 -3.81 19.81 15.17
CA ALA A 182 -2.91 20.95 15.13
C ALA A 182 -3.71 22.14 14.61
N ARG A 183 -3.83 23.20 15.41
CA ARG A 183 -4.49 24.42 14.98
C ARG A 183 -3.58 25.05 13.94
N VAL A 184 -3.99 25.10 12.68
CA VAL A 184 -3.36 26.01 11.72
C VAL A 184 -3.65 27.40 12.27
N LEU A 185 -2.64 28.03 12.86
CA LEU A 185 -2.72 29.46 13.08
C LEU A 185 -2.76 30.08 11.69
N PRO A 186 -3.76 30.94 11.37
CA PRO A 186 -3.75 31.64 10.11
C PRO A 186 -2.39 32.32 9.95
N ALA A 187 -1.73 32.12 8.82
CA ALA A 187 -0.53 32.89 8.52
C ALA A 187 -0.96 34.30 8.12
N CYS A 188 -0.18 35.30 8.50
CA CYS A 188 -0.42 36.67 8.05
C CYS A 188 -0.27 36.73 6.52
N GLU A 189 -1.28 37.21 5.80
CA GLU A 189 -1.24 37.33 4.33
C GLU A 189 -0.16 38.31 3.83
N VAL A 190 0.36 39.17 4.71
CA VAL A 190 1.36 40.20 4.38
C VAL A 190 2.80 39.70 4.60
N CYS A 191 3.08 39.01 5.70
CA CYS A 191 4.43 38.57 6.07
C CYS A 191 4.63 37.04 6.09
N GLY A 192 3.57 36.23 5.90
CA GLY A 192 3.64 34.77 5.91
C GLY A 192 3.89 34.13 7.28
N GLU A 193 4.07 34.94 8.33
CA GLU A 193 4.32 34.46 9.69
C GLU A 193 3.05 33.97 10.39
N PRO A 194 3.15 32.93 11.26
CA PRO A 194 2.01 32.40 11.98
C PRO A 194 1.41 33.43 12.96
N MET A 195 0.11 33.70 12.84
CA MET A 195 -0.57 34.71 13.65
C MET A 195 -0.92 34.22 15.06
N ALA A 196 -0.86 35.10 16.05
CA ALA A 196 -1.29 34.75 17.40
C ALA A 196 -2.79 34.40 17.47
N ALA A 197 -3.15 33.52 18.42
CA ALA A 197 -4.50 33.00 18.55
C ALA A 197 -5.52 34.13 18.82
N GLY A 198 -6.45 34.34 17.87
CA GLY A 198 -7.53 35.33 17.97
C GLY A 198 -7.40 36.51 16.99
N GLN A 199 -6.32 36.60 16.22
CA GLN A 199 -6.19 37.61 15.16
C GLN A 199 -6.72 37.09 13.83
N VAL A 200 -7.53 37.92 13.17
CA VAL A 200 -8.23 37.61 11.91
C VAL A 200 -7.65 38.40 10.72
N SER A 201 -6.63 39.22 10.96
CA SER A 201 -5.94 40.12 10.02
C SER A 201 -4.52 40.45 10.55
N ALA A 202 -3.67 41.03 9.71
CA ALA A 202 -2.27 41.39 9.99
C ALA A 202 -2.07 42.06 11.36
N HIS A 203 -0.97 41.73 12.03
CA HIS A 203 -0.60 42.34 13.31
C HIS A 203 -0.20 43.80 13.11
N LEU A 204 -0.54 44.67 14.07
CA LEU A 204 -0.13 46.07 14.08
C LEU A 204 1.41 46.15 13.97
N GLY A 205 1.91 46.61 12.81
CA GLY A 205 3.33 46.73 12.51
C GLY A 205 3.91 45.72 11.50
N CYS A 206 3.12 44.80 10.91
CA CYS A 206 3.59 43.94 9.80
C CYS A 206 3.53 44.74 8.47
N GLU A 207 4.69 45.23 8.00
CA GLU A 207 4.89 45.79 6.65
C GLU A 207 5.50 44.72 5.73
N ALA A 208 5.12 44.73 4.44
CA ALA A 208 5.67 43.81 3.45
C ALA A 208 7.18 44.06 3.29
N ALA A 209 8.00 43.00 3.40
CA ALA A 209 9.39 43.09 3.01
C ALA A 209 9.44 43.34 1.50
N ALA A 210 9.90 44.53 1.10
CA ALA A 210 10.10 44.93 -0.28
C ALA A 210 11.19 44.09 -0.97
#